data_AF-A0A9E3EVG6-F1
#
_entry.id   AF-A0A9E3EVG6-F1
#
_cell.length_a   1.000
_cell.length_b   1.000
_cell.length_c   1.000
_cell.angle_alpha   90.00
_cell.angle_beta   90.00
_cell.angle_gamma   90.00
#
_symmetry.space_group_name_H-M   'P 1'
#
loop_
_entity.id
_entity.type
_entity.pdbx_description
1 polymer ?
#
loop_
_entity_poly.entity_id
_entity_poly.type
_entity_poly.pdbx_seq_one_letter_code
_entity_poly.pdbx_strand_id
1 'polypeptide(L)'
;MAGSLSDTILPSYSFSGSVGSTATLHMPFSVSDLTGSGDGWNFTITSTQFATSDNAHTLPTTASTITGVAAVCTTAGTCSQDTLTNGMTPPIAIPAGVTPPPAVKFFGTVVNTGMGVYTLTPVISVAIPTSTIAGTYTTIFTLTISSGP
;
A
#
# COMPACT_ATOMS: atom_id res chain seq x y z
N MET A 1 -6.33 24.76 -3.96
CA MET A 1 -5.23 24.07 -3.26
C MET A 1 -5.55 22.60 -3.39
N ALA A 2 -4.64 21.76 -3.91
CA ALA A 2 -4.91 20.35 -4.24
C ALA A 2 -4.57 19.42 -3.06
N GLY A 3 -5.20 18.24 -2.98
CA GLY A 3 -4.78 17.19 -2.05
C GLY A 3 -3.31 16.79 -2.27
N SER A 4 -2.59 16.44 -1.19
CA SER A 4 -1.18 16.03 -1.30
C SER A 4 -0.91 14.67 -0.65
N LEU A 5 -0.15 13.84 -1.37
CA LEU A 5 0.54 12.68 -0.80
C LEU A 5 1.87 13.19 -0.25
N SER A 6 2.14 12.96 1.03
CA SER A 6 3.48 13.16 1.56
C SER A 6 3.96 11.88 2.22
N ASP A 7 5.06 11.37 1.68
CA ASP A 7 5.87 10.36 2.32
C ASP A 7 7.18 11.04 2.71
N THR A 8 7.48 11.09 4.01
CA THR A 8 8.54 12.00 4.51
C THR A 8 9.94 11.42 4.27
N ILE A 9 10.03 10.13 3.95
CA ILE A 9 11.24 9.37 3.64
C ILE A 9 10.74 7.98 3.26
N LEU A 10 10.96 7.47 2.04
CA LEU A 10 10.66 6.05 1.72
C LEU A 10 11.46 5.19 2.70
N PRO A 11 10.86 4.63 3.77
CA PRO A 11 11.63 3.83 4.68
C PRO A 11 11.87 2.49 3.97
N SER A 12 13.10 2.00 4.01
CA SER A 12 13.34 0.61 3.64
C SER A 12 12.61 -0.26 4.64
N TYR A 13 11.49 -0.85 4.24
CA TYR A 13 10.80 -1.82 5.08
C TYR A 13 11.48 -3.19 4.94
N SER A 14 11.78 -3.81 6.08
CA SER A 14 12.28 -5.18 6.12
C SER A 14 11.31 -6.06 6.90
N PHE A 15 11.18 -7.31 6.43
CA PHE A 15 10.53 -8.37 7.16
C PHE A 15 11.42 -9.60 7.10
N SER A 16 11.27 -10.48 8.08
CA SER A 16 11.86 -11.82 8.05
C SER A 16 10.75 -12.86 8.01
N GLY A 17 11.04 -14.00 7.41
CA GLY A 17 10.12 -15.11 7.32
C GLY A 17 10.88 -16.41 7.06
N SER A 18 10.19 -17.53 7.16
CA SER A 18 10.72 -18.84 6.86
C SER A 18 10.12 -19.36 5.56
N VAL A 19 10.81 -20.29 4.90
CA VAL A 19 10.23 -20.99 3.75
C VAL A 19 8.94 -21.68 4.15
N GLY A 20 7.90 -21.58 3.31
CA GLY A 20 6.56 -22.07 3.61
C GLY A 20 5.75 -21.19 4.57
N SER A 21 6.23 -20.00 4.94
CA SER A 21 5.50 -19.07 5.80
C SER A 21 4.94 -17.87 5.04
N THR A 22 4.21 -17.04 5.77
CA THR A 22 3.76 -15.73 5.32
C THR A 22 4.38 -14.68 6.21
N ALA A 23 4.95 -13.65 5.61
CA ALA A 23 5.45 -12.49 6.34
C ALA A 23 4.46 -11.33 6.21
N THR A 24 4.41 -10.48 7.23
CA THR A 24 3.51 -9.32 7.27
C THR A 24 4.32 -8.04 7.28
N LEU A 25 3.92 -7.10 6.42
CA LEU A 25 4.52 -5.79 6.25
C LEU A 25 3.46 -4.70 6.46
N HIS A 26 3.82 -3.64 7.18
CA HIS A 26 2.98 -2.44 7.36
C HIS A 26 3.64 -1.25 6.67
N MET A 27 2.91 -0.54 5.81
CA MET A 27 3.45 0.60 5.05
C MET A 27 2.71 1.91 5.36
N PRO A 28 2.91 2.53 6.53
CA PRO A 28 2.25 3.79 6.87
C PRO A 28 2.69 4.93 5.93
N PHE A 29 1.74 5.68 5.39
CA PHE A 29 1.96 6.93 4.65
C PHE A 29 0.89 7.97 5.01
N SER A 30 1.19 9.26 4.82
CA SER A 30 0.27 10.34 5.13
C SER A 30 -0.39 10.90 3.87
N VAL A 31 -1.69 11.15 3.95
CA VAL A 31 -2.47 11.87 2.95
C VAL A 31 -3.14 13.07 3.60
N SER A 32 -3.22 14.17 2.87
CA SER A 32 -3.99 15.34 3.27
C SER A 32 -4.94 15.78 2.16
N ASP A 33 -6.19 16.03 2.55
CA ASP A 33 -7.16 16.83 1.79
C ASP A 33 -7.57 18.03 2.62
N LEU A 34 -7.07 19.22 2.25
CA LEU A 34 -7.44 20.48 2.87
C LEU A 34 -8.35 21.33 1.97
N THR A 35 -8.84 20.74 0.88
CA THR A 35 -9.63 21.44 -0.14
C THR A 35 -11.08 21.64 0.30
N GLY A 36 -11.60 20.69 1.07
CA GLY A 36 -13.00 20.63 1.46
C GLY A 36 -13.95 20.20 0.34
N SER A 37 -13.45 19.68 -0.79
CA SER A 37 -14.31 19.30 -1.93
C SER A 37 -15.11 18.02 -1.67
N GLY A 38 -14.55 17.09 -0.87
CA GLY A 38 -15.19 15.81 -0.58
C GLY A 38 -15.20 14.84 -1.76
N ASP A 39 -14.41 15.08 -2.81
CA ASP A 39 -14.35 14.19 -3.99
C ASP A 39 -13.71 12.81 -3.68
N GLY A 40 -12.99 12.74 -2.56
CA GLY A 40 -12.33 11.54 -2.08
C GLY A 40 -11.03 11.22 -2.84
N TRP A 41 -10.38 10.14 -2.43
CA TRP A 41 -9.11 9.70 -3.02
C TRP A 41 -9.24 8.32 -3.62
N ASN A 42 -8.47 8.06 -4.67
CA ASN A 42 -8.28 6.74 -5.23
C ASN A 42 -6.79 6.41 -5.27
N PHE A 43 -6.39 5.40 -4.51
CA PHE A 43 -5.01 4.94 -4.47
C PHE A 43 -4.84 3.62 -5.21
N THR A 44 -3.77 3.57 -5.99
CA THR A 44 -3.36 2.37 -6.73
C THR A 44 -1.97 1.90 -6.28
N ILE A 45 -1.72 0.60 -6.41
CA ILE A 45 -0.45 -0.04 -6.06
C ILE A 45 -0.02 -1.02 -7.15
N THR A 46 1.29 -1.08 -7.38
CA THR A 46 2.00 -2.10 -8.16
C THR A 46 3.36 -2.34 -7.52
N SER A 47 4.08 -3.38 -7.92
CA SER A 47 5.44 -3.60 -7.45
C SER A 47 6.36 -4.19 -8.50
N THR A 48 7.66 -4.11 -8.25
CA THR A 48 8.59 -5.05 -8.89
C THR A 48 8.45 -6.44 -8.25
N GLN A 49 8.85 -7.48 -8.97
CA GLN A 49 8.93 -8.83 -8.42
C GLN A 49 10.03 -8.88 -7.33
N PHE A 50 9.76 -9.59 -6.24
CA PHE A 50 10.80 -9.86 -5.24
C PHE A 50 11.92 -10.67 -5.88
N ALA A 51 13.15 -10.17 -5.77
CA ALA A 51 14.34 -10.81 -6.33
C ALA A 51 15.54 -10.68 -5.39
N THR A 52 16.47 -11.63 -5.45
CA THR A 52 17.81 -11.47 -4.88
C THR A 52 18.58 -10.38 -5.63
N SER A 53 19.61 -9.79 -5.02
CA SER A 53 20.34 -8.66 -5.62
C SER A 53 21.04 -8.99 -6.94
N ASP A 54 21.34 -10.27 -7.18
CA ASP A 54 21.87 -10.81 -8.43
C ASP A 54 20.79 -11.27 -9.42
N ASN A 55 19.51 -11.15 -9.04
CA ASN A 55 18.33 -11.64 -9.76
C ASN A 55 18.33 -13.16 -10.04
N ALA A 56 19.15 -13.95 -9.34
CA ALA A 56 19.22 -15.41 -9.53
C ALA A 56 17.97 -16.13 -8.99
N HIS A 57 17.30 -15.56 -7.99
CA HIS A 57 16.12 -16.13 -7.36
C HIS A 57 15.02 -15.09 -7.20
N THR A 58 13.77 -15.50 -7.39
CA THR A 58 12.59 -14.65 -7.26
C THR A 58 11.49 -15.32 -6.43
N LEU A 59 10.62 -14.51 -5.82
CA LEU A 59 9.33 -15.01 -5.35
C LEU A 59 8.28 -14.92 -6.47
N PRO A 60 7.18 -15.68 -6.42
CA PRO A 60 6.12 -15.58 -7.42
C PRO A 60 5.61 -14.14 -7.59
N THR A 61 5.17 -13.78 -8.80
CA THR A 61 4.56 -12.46 -9.07
C THR A 61 3.25 -12.23 -8.32
N THR A 62 2.68 -13.28 -7.72
CA THR A 62 1.49 -13.26 -6.87
C THR A 62 1.82 -13.36 -5.37
N ALA A 63 3.09 -13.18 -4.98
CA ALA A 63 3.52 -13.37 -3.60
C ALA A 63 2.91 -12.36 -2.63
N SER A 64 2.51 -11.16 -3.10
CA SER A 64 2.06 -10.07 -2.24
C SER A 64 0.58 -9.77 -2.37
N THR A 65 -0.08 -9.61 -1.23
CA THR A 65 -1.51 -9.29 -1.12
C THR A 65 -1.75 -8.26 -0.02
N ILE A 66 -2.61 -7.28 -0.25
CA ILE A 66 -3.10 -6.38 0.81
C ILE A 66 -4.24 -7.08 1.52
N THR A 67 -4.12 -7.26 2.83
CA THR A 67 -5.13 -7.92 3.69
C THR A 67 -6.00 -6.91 4.43
N GLY A 68 -5.58 -5.65 4.50
CA GLY A 68 -6.33 -4.57 5.10
C GLY A 68 -5.62 -3.24 4.95
N VAL A 69 -6.34 -2.14 5.13
CA VAL A 69 -5.78 -0.80 5.20
C VAL A 69 -6.40 -0.10 6.41
N ALA A 70 -5.57 0.23 7.39
CA ALA A 70 -6.01 1.07 8.51
C ALA A 70 -5.92 2.54 8.08
N ALA A 71 -6.90 3.35 8.49
CA ALA A 71 -6.90 4.78 8.28
C ALA A 71 -7.10 5.49 9.63
N VAL A 72 -6.13 6.31 10.03
CA VAL A 72 -6.15 7.02 11.32
C VAL A 72 -6.04 8.51 11.06
N CYS A 73 -6.98 9.28 11.61
CA CYS A 73 -6.92 10.74 11.58
C CYS A 73 -5.74 11.23 12.43
N THR A 74 -4.84 12.04 11.86
CA THR A 74 -3.63 12.52 12.56
C THR A 74 -3.89 13.76 13.41
N THR A 75 -4.95 14.51 13.10
CA THR A 75 -5.31 15.76 13.77
C THR A 75 -6.76 15.69 14.24
N ALA A 76 -6.94 15.24 15.48
CA ALA A 76 -8.24 15.12 16.14
C ALA A 76 -9.08 16.40 15.90
N GLY A 77 -10.24 16.25 15.25
CA GLY A 77 -11.21 17.34 15.02
C GLY A 77 -11.10 18.11 13.70
N THR A 78 -10.08 17.85 12.86
CA THR A 78 -9.98 18.46 11.49
C THR A 78 -10.34 17.48 10.38
N CYS A 79 -10.41 16.20 10.70
CA CYS A 79 -10.88 15.17 9.79
C CYS A 79 -12.40 15.23 9.67
N SER A 80 -12.96 14.88 8.50
CA SER A 80 -14.40 14.67 8.36
C SER A 80 -14.86 13.72 9.48
N GLN A 81 -15.90 14.09 10.23
CA GLN A 81 -16.40 13.25 11.35
C GLN A 81 -16.89 11.88 10.87
N ASP A 82 -17.16 11.74 9.57
CA ASP A 82 -17.57 10.49 8.96
C ASP A 82 -16.44 9.46 8.96
N THR A 83 -16.79 8.23 9.30
CA THR A 83 -15.86 7.10 9.31
C THR A 83 -15.33 6.92 7.89
N LEU A 84 -14.00 6.95 7.75
CA LEU A 84 -13.35 6.81 6.47
C LEU A 84 -13.65 5.43 5.91
N THR A 85 -14.58 5.36 4.95
CA THR A 85 -15.08 4.09 4.45
C THR A 85 -14.28 3.71 3.22
N ASN A 86 -13.44 2.68 3.32
CA ASN A 86 -12.74 2.13 2.17
C ASN A 86 -13.74 1.35 1.32
N GLY A 87 -13.92 1.77 0.06
CA GLY A 87 -14.78 1.07 -0.89
C GLY A 87 -14.22 -0.27 -1.40
N MET A 88 -13.02 -0.68 -0.96
CA MET A 88 -12.33 -1.88 -1.42
C MET A 88 -12.44 -3.03 -0.41
N THR A 89 -12.66 -4.26 -0.90
CA THR A 89 -12.73 -5.48 -0.08
C THR A 89 -11.43 -6.29 -0.22
N PRO A 90 -10.61 -6.42 0.85
CA PRO A 90 -9.46 -7.31 0.86
C PRO A 90 -9.88 -8.80 0.77
N PRO A 91 -8.99 -9.70 0.29
CA PRO A 91 -7.62 -9.44 -0.11
C PRO A 91 -7.47 -8.86 -1.52
N ILE A 92 -6.49 -7.98 -1.71
CA ILE A 92 -6.18 -7.36 -3.01
C ILE A 92 -4.78 -7.81 -3.43
N ALA A 93 -4.68 -8.56 -4.52
CA ALA A 93 -3.38 -8.99 -5.05
C ALA A 93 -2.59 -7.78 -5.57
N ILE A 94 -1.32 -7.67 -5.18
CA ILE A 94 -0.43 -6.63 -5.71
C ILE A 94 0.22 -7.22 -6.97
N PRO A 95 -0.03 -6.65 -8.16
CA PRO A 95 0.61 -7.13 -9.38
C PRO A 95 2.10 -6.83 -9.31
N ALA A 96 2.92 -7.83 -9.65
CA ALA A 96 4.37 -7.72 -9.64
C ALA A 96 5.00 -8.24 -10.93
N GLY A 97 6.15 -7.67 -11.30
CA GLY A 97 6.93 -8.07 -12.48
C GLY A 97 8.34 -7.48 -12.47
N VAL A 98 9.20 -7.88 -13.40
CA VAL A 98 10.55 -7.27 -13.53
C VAL A 98 10.43 -5.75 -13.73
N THR A 99 9.50 -5.36 -14.60
CA THR A 99 8.93 -4.00 -14.63
C THR A 99 7.56 -4.03 -13.93
N PRO A 100 7.21 -3.00 -13.14
CA PRO A 100 5.92 -2.96 -12.47
C PRO A 100 4.75 -3.04 -13.47
N PRO A 101 3.83 -4.01 -13.33
CA PRO A 101 2.65 -4.10 -14.19
C PRO A 101 1.65 -2.96 -13.91
N PRO A 102 0.55 -2.84 -14.68
CA PRO A 102 -0.51 -1.88 -14.40
C PRO A 102 -1.01 -1.96 -12.95
N ALA A 103 -1.05 -0.81 -12.28
CA ALA A 103 -1.42 -0.73 -10.87
C ALA A 103 -2.91 -1.03 -10.65
N VAL A 104 -3.21 -1.66 -9.52
CA VAL A 104 -4.59 -1.94 -9.09
C VAL A 104 -4.99 -1.00 -7.97
N LYS A 105 -6.28 -0.64 -7.92
CA LYS A 105 -6.83 0.14 -6.81
C LYS A 105 -6.79 -0.69 -5.53
N PHE A 106 -6.32 -0.12 -4.43
CA PHE A 106 -6.31 -0.79 -3.13
C PHE A 106 -7.03 -0.02 -2.02
N PHE A 107 -7.22 1.28 -2.24
CA PHE A 107 -7.94 2.13 -1.32
C PHE A 107 -8.71 3.18 -2.11
N GLY A 108 -9.92 3.47 -1.66
CA GLY A 108 -10.57 4.71 -2.05
C GLY A 108 -11.66 5.11 -1.07
N THR A 109 -11.83 6.41 -0.89
CA THR A 109 -12.88 6.95 -0.04
C THR A 109 -14.17 7.14 -0.82
N VAL A 110 -15.28 7.09 -0.10
CA VAL A 110 -16.58 7.47 -0.64
C VAL A 110 -16.69 9.00 -0.65
N VAL A 111 -17.54 9.54 -1.52
CA VAL A 111 -17.80 10.98 -1.61
C VAL A 111 -18.20 11.53 -0.24
N ASN A 112 -17.75 12.74 0.07
CA ASN A 112 -17.87 13.46 1.35
C ASN A 112 -17.11 12.84 2.53
N THR A 113 -16.27 11.81 2.31
CA THR A 113 -15.40 11.25 3.35
C THR A 113 -13.94 11.44 3.03
N GLY A 114 -13.12 11.56 4.07
CA GLY A 114 -11.69 11.76 3.89
C GLY A 114 -11.34 13.21 3.59
N MET A 115 -11.93 14.16 4.30
CA MET A 115 -11.34 15.51 4.38
C MET A 115 -10.46 15.56 5.62
N GLY A 116 -9.32 16.25 5.56
CA GLY A 116 -8.35 16.37 6.65
C GLY A 116 -7.07 15.58 6.40
N VAL A 117 -6.33 15.29 7.47
CA VAL A 117 -5.03 14.61 7.41
C VAL A 117 -5.13 13.23 8.04
N TYR A 118 -4.72 12.21 7.28
CA TYR A 118 -4.80 10.82 7.68
C TYR A 118 -3.50 10.10 7.45
N THR A 119 -3.17 9.18 8.35
CA THR A 119 -2.18 8.14 8.11
C THR A 119 -2.91 6.89 7.64
N LEU A 120 -2.58 6.45 6.43
CA LEU A 120 -3.04 5.19 5.86
C LEU A 120 -1.93 4.15 6.04
N THR A 121 -2.29 2.98 6.56
CA THR A 121 -1.35 1.88 6.80
C THR A 121 -1.89 0.60 6.13
N PRO A 122 -1.54 0.34 4.86
CA PRO A 122 -1.77 -0.94 4.22
C PRO A 122 -0.99 -2.03 4.93
N VAL A 123 -1.64 -3.18 5.11
CA VAL A 123 -1.05 -4.41 5.62
C VAL A 123 -0.84 -5.34 4.44
N ILE A 124 0.41 -5.59 4.10
CA ILE A 124 0.82 -6.49 3.02
C ILE A 124 1.23 -7.82 3.61
N SER A 125 0.60 -8.88 3.14
CA SER A 125 0.99 -10.27 3.34
C SER A 125 1.87 -10.72 2.17
N VAL A 126 3.05 -11.27 2.48
CA VAL A 126 4.00 -11.82 1.51
C VAL A 126 4.15 -13.32 1.73
N ALA A 127 3.69 -14.12 0.78
CA ALA A 127 3.88 -15.56 0.78
C ALA A 127 5.32 -15.93 0.38
N ILE A 128 5.97 -16.77 1.20
CA ILE A 128 7.30 -17.30 0.96
C ILE A 128 7.14 -18.81 0.68
N PRO A 129 7.11 -19.25 -0.60
CA PRO A 129 6.97 -20.66 -0.92
C PRO A 129 8.02 -21.55 -0.26
N THR A 130 7.71 -22.84 -0.11
CA THR A 130 8.67 -23.83 0.41
C THR A 130 9.86 -24.06 -0.53
N SER A 131 9.71 -23.74 -1.81
CA SER A 131 10.76 -23.82 -2.83
C SER A 131 11.69 -22.60 -2.85
N THR A 132 11.45 -21.59 -2.00
CA THR A 132 12.27 -20.37 -1.94
C THR A 132 13.66 -20.70 -1.40
N ILE A 133 14.69 -20.18 -2.06
CA ILE A 133 16.07 -20.27 -1.58
C ILE A 133 16.29 -19.22 -0.49
N ALA A 134 16.93 -19.61 0.61
CA ALA A 134 17.26 -18.69 1.70
C ALA A 134 18.16 -17.55 1.20
N GLY A 135 17.79 -16.31 1.52
CA GLY A 135 18.51 -15.12 1.08
C GLY A 135 17.71 -13.85 1.31
N THR A 136 18.29 -12.72 0.91
CA THR A 136 17.62 -11.42 0.98
C THR A 136 16.94 -11.12 -0.35
N TYR A 137 15.65 -10.89 -0.31
CA TYR A 137 14.85 -10.49 -1.47
C TYR A 137 14.44 -9.02 -1.32
N THR A 138 14.51 -8.27 -2.41
CA THR A 138 14.11 -6.86 -2.48
C THR A 138 13.00 -6.67 -3.50
N THR A 139 12.13 -5.68 -3.24
CA THR A 139 11.07 -5.22 -4.14
C THR A 139 10.93 -3.72 -3.98
N ILE A 140 10.33 -3.07 -4.98
CA ILE A 140 9.88 -1.70 -4.92
C ILE A 140 8.36 -1.71 -5.06
N PHE A 141 7.65 -1.30 -4.01
CA PHE A 141 6.23 -0.99 -4.09
C PHE A 141 6.05 0.44 -4.58
N THR A 142 5.21 0.63 -5.60
CA THR A 142 4.85 1.95 -6.12
C THR A 142 3.40 2.24 -5.79
N LEU A 143 3.18 3.26 -4.97
CA LEU A 143 1.87 3.76 -4.59
C LEU A 143 1.59 5.05 -5.36
N THR A 144 0.36 5.24 -5.81
CA THR A 144 -0.02 6.43 -6.58
C THR A 144 -1.41 6.90 -6.19
N ILE A 145 -1.59 8.22 -6.07
CA ILE A 145 -2.91 8.85 -6.06
C ILE A 145 -3.39 8.94 -7.51
N SER A 146 -4.25 8.02 -7.92
CA SER A 146 -4.84 7.98 -9.26
C SER A 146 -5.90 9.06 -9.48
N SER A 147 -6.57 9.48 -8.40
CA SER A 147 -7.36 10.70 -8.35
C SER A 147 -7.43 11.20 -6.90
N GLY A 148 -7.53 12.52 -6.75
CA GLY A 148 -7.72 13.19 -5.48
C GLY A 148 -8.62 14.42 -5.64
N PRO A 149 -8.91 15.11 -4.53
CA PRO A 149 -9.71 16.32 -4.49
C PRO A 149 -8.96 17.54 -5.04
#